data_AF-A0A0C5X4H2-F1
#
_entry.id   AF-A0A0C5X4H2-F1
#
_cell.length_a   1.000
_cell.length_b   1.000
_cell.length_c   1.000
_cell.angle_alpha   90.00
_cell.angle_beta   90.00
_cell.angle_gamma   90.00
#
_symmetry.space_group_name_H-M   'P 1'
#
loop_
_entity.id
_entity.type
_entity.pdbx_description
1 polymer ?
#
loop_
_entity_poly.entity_id
_entity_poly.type
_entity_poly.pdbx_seq_one_letter_code
_entity_poly.pdbx_strand_id
1 'polypeptide(L)'
;MNITNNPPPTTSSLAPFITSDSSNLSTTPQSFKEASLVDKVIRVLLVLFLIIFSCGLILCAYSFRDLLDIDTATQAPSGPADRLLAHVEDALSGPVPTWDNEHLFQHSCLMYEKYGTVLPLNIFAPLTKFNCVEHICNCLLAKQILEQCGECDLPCPPTCTPENYYQLLREACVFPFILWHDPHAHTQEAMLAKMEQNIRSGRVGNSHWALIIVDICRRCVTYFDSLYDFVWHPEQTQAQLNELASALGNIYPEGESNTPFQTCIGSTFQVQPLGELSCGVWCCQFLEWYLENPDFSLEDKVPVSVCDRKSMLTRFCAASQASMSKYSALNWPSH
;
A
#
# COMPACT_ATOMS: atom_id res chain seq x y z
N MET A 1 32.27 20.13 108.00
CA MET A 1 32.04 19.14 109.07
C MET A 1 31.72 17.81 108.41
N ASN A 2 32.50 16.78 108.74
CA ASN A 2 32.16 15.37 108.50
C ASN A 2 30.80 15.03 109.15
N ILE A 3 30.05 14.09 108.59
CA ILE A 3 29.94 12.70 109.09
C ILE A 3 28.98 11.91 108.18
N THR A 4 29.47 10.72 107.82
CA THR A 4 28.89 9.56 107.13
C THR A 4 27.82 8.82 107.93
N ASN A 5 26.93 8.07 107.27
CA ASN A 5 26.66 6.65 107.59
C ASN A 5 25.83 5.93 106.48
N ASN A 6 26.33 4.76 106.10
CA ASN A 6 25.89 3.75 105.09
C ASN A 6 25.04 2.62 105.77
N PRO A 7 24.61 1.49 105.14
CA PRO A 7 24.06 1.16 103.79
C PRO A 7 22.80 0.20 103.88
N PRO A 8 22.54 -0.84 103.01
CA PRO A 8 21.32 -1.02 102.18
C PRO A 8 20.40 -2.21 102.61
N PRO A 9 19.37 -2.63 101.82
CA PRO A 9 19.57 -3.69 100.84
C PRO A 9 18.75 -3.63 99.53
N THR A 10 19.12 -4.58 98.67
CA THR A 10 18.91 -4.98 97.27
C THR A 10 17.50 -5.37 96.76
N THR A 11 17.33 -5.18 95.44
CA THR A 11 16.61 -5.99 94.41
C THR A 11 15.07 -6.07 94.47
N SER A 12 14.30 -5.95 93.38
CA SER A 12 14.53 -6.31 91.97
C SER A 12 13.51 -5.61 91.04
N SER A 13 13.92 -5.32 89.79
CA SER A 13 13.16 -5.52 88.53
C SER A 13 11.74 -4.92 88.45
N LEU A 14 11.43 -3.90 87.63
CA LEU A 14 11.63 -3.79 86.18
C LEU A 14 11.38 -2.33 85.74
N ALA A 15 12.10 -1.93 84.69
CA ALA A 15 12.27 -0.58 84.16
C ALA A 15 11.04 -0.03 83.37
N PRO A 16 11.05 1.23 82.89
CA PRO A 16 9.94 2.16 83.06
C PRO A 16 9.13 2.53 81.79
N PHE A 17 8.00 3.19 82.09
CA PHE A 17 7.29 4.28 81.40
C PHE A 17 7.73 4.81 80.02
N ILE A 18 6.76 4.76 79.09
CA ILE A 18 6.24 5.80 78.16
C ILE A 18 7.20 6.49 77.17
N THR A 19 6.96 6.31 75.86
CA THR A 19 6.46 7.36 74.92
C THR A 19 6.30 6.82 73.49
N SER A 20 5.43 7.50 72.74
CA SER A 20 4.93 7.26 71.39
C SER A 20 5.94 7.48 70.25
N ASP A 21 5.54 6.94 69.09
CA ASP A 21 5.85 7.38 67.72
C ASP A 21 6.91 6.65 66.86
N SER A 22 6.46 6.37 65.63
CA SER A 22 7.22 6.21 64.39
C SER A 22 8.03 4.92 64.16
N SER A 23 7.37 3.84 63.70
CA SER A 23 8.05 2.85 62.87
C SER A 23 8.17 3.38 61.44
N ASN A 24 9.26 4.11 61.19
CA ASN A 24 9.80 4.35 59.86
C ASN A 24 9.98 3.03 59.14
N LEU A 25 9.13 2.74 58.14
CA LEU A 25 9.41 1.70 57.16
C LEU A 25 10.43 2.26 56.17
N SER A 26 11.70 2.26 56.57
CA SER A 26 12.81 2.57 55.68
C SER A 26 13.00 1.41 54.70
N THR A 27 12.34 1.46 53.55
CA THR A 27 12.63 0.58 52.41
C THR A 27 13.89 1.06 51.72
N THR A 28 15.05 0.77 52.32
CA THR A 28 16.34 0.88 51.64
C THR A 28 16.44 -0.28 50.63
N PRO A 29 16.71 -0.05 49.34
CA PRO A 29 16.76 -1.13 48.36
C PRO A 29 17.97 -2.04 48.64
N GLN A 30 17.70 -3.26 49.11
CA GLN A 30 18.72 -4.30 49.26
C GLN A 30 19.30 -4.68 47.88
N SER A 31 20.62 -4.59 47.78
CA SER A 31 21.43 -5.05 46.65
C SER A 31 21.11 -6.51 46.30
N PHE A 32 21.03 -6.83 45.00
CA PHE A 32 20.66 -8.17 44.49
C PHE A 32 21.55 -9.30 45.07
N LYS A 33 22.77 -8.99 45.51
CA LYS A 33 23.67 -9.98 46.13
C LYS A 33 23.15 -10.49 47.48
N GLU A 34 22.52 -9.64 48.29
CA GLU A 34 22.13 -9.94 49.68
C GLU A 34 20.69 -10.47 49.83
N ALA A 35 19.93 -10.53 48.73
CA ALA A 35 18.54 -10.98 48.74
C ALA A 35 18.41 -12.51 48.87
N SER A 36 17.34 -12.94 49.54
CA SER A 36 16.95 -14.35 49.64
C SER A 36 16.69 -14.96 48.26
N LEU A 37 16.80 -16.30 48.12
CA LEU A 37 16.59 -16.96 46.82
C LEU A 37 15.17 -16.72 46.28
N VAL A 38 14.19 -16.62 47.17
CA VAL A 38 12.79 -16.30 46.83
C VAL A 38 12.67 -14.87 46.28
N ASP A 39 13.31 -13.88 46.92
CA ASP A 39 13.30 -12.49 46.44
C ASP A 39 13.99 -12.33 45.08
N LYS A 40 15.07 -13.10 44.83
CA LYS A 40 15.76 -13.13 43.54
C LYS A 40 14.83 -13.65 42.44
N VAL A 41 14.13 -14.75 42.70
CA VAL A 41 13.17 -15.34 41.75
C VAL A 41 12.01 -14.38 41.48
N ILE A 42 11.44 -13.76 42.52
CA ILE A 42 10.36 -12.78 42.37
C ILE A 42 10.82 -11.59 41.53
N ARG A 43 12.01 -11.03 41.79
CA ARG A 43 12.56 -9.90 41.00
C ARG A 43 12.78 -10.28 39.54
N VAL A 44 13.28 -11.49 39.25
CA VAL A 44 13.45 -11.97 37.86
C VAL A 44 12.10 -12.14 37.17
N LEU A 45 11.10 -12.73 37.83
CA LEU A 45 9.76 -12.87 37.28
C LEU A 45 9.09 -11.51 37.02
N LEU A 46 9.31 -10.54 37.91
CA LEU A 46 8.77 -9.19 37.77
C LEU A 46 9.45 -8.44 36.62
N VAL A 47 10.76 -8.61 36.42
CA VAL A 47 11.48 -8.08 35.26
C VAL A 47 10.99 -8.72 33.96
N LEU A 48 10.81 -10.04 33.92
CA LEU A 48 10.27 -10.74 32.75
C LEU A 48 8.85 -10.27 32.43
N PHE A 49 8.00 -10.13 33.45
CA PHE A 49 6.65 -9.60 33.29
C PHE A 49 6.67 -8.16 32.76
N LEU A 50 7.55 -7.30 33.29
CA LEU A 50 7.70 -5.93 32.79
C LEU A 50 8.19 -5.92 31.34
N ILE A 51 9.13 -6.77 30.95
CA ILE A 51 9.59 -6.87 29.55
C ILE A 51 8.45 -7.30 28.65
N ILE A 52 7.71 -8.36 29.00
CA ILE A 52 6.58 -8.86 28.22
C ILE A 52 5.50 -7.79 28.09
N PHE A 53 5.15 -7.12 29.20
CA PHE A 53 4.15 -6.05 29.22
C PHE A 53 4.62 -4.84 28.40
N SER A 54 5.90 -4.47 28.49
CA SER A 54 6.50 -3.38 27.69
C SER A 54 6.46 -3.71 26.20
N CYS A 55 6.87 -4.92 25.81
CA CYS A 55 6.79 -5.39 24.44
C CYS A 55 5.33 -5.43 23.93
N GLY A 56 4.39 -5.89 24.77
CA GLY A 56 2.97 -5.87 24.45
C GLY A 56 2.41 -4.46 24.24
N LEU A 57 2.79 -3.50 25.10
CA LEU A 57 2.44 -2.10 24.95
C LEU A 57 3.07 -1.46 23.72
N ILE A 58 4.33 -1.78 23.39
CA ILE A 58 4.98 -1.33 22.16
C ILE A 58 4.25 -1.88 20.94
N LEU A 59 3.90 -3.16 20.93
CA LEU A 59 3.12 -3.76 19.84
C LEU A 59 1.74 -3.11 19.70
N CYS A 60 1.05 -2.86 20.82
CA CYS A 60 -0.21 -2.11 20.80
C CYS A 60 0.00 -0.69 20.26
N ALA A 61 1.03 0.03 20.70
CA ALA A 61 1.34 1.37 20.23
C ALA A 61 1.70 1.40 18.74
N TYR A 62 2.37 0.36 18.21
CA TYR A 62 2.59 0.20 16.77
C TYR A 62 1.28 -0.06 16.02
N SER A 63 0.37 -0.87 16.57
CA SER A 63 -0.97 -1.07 16.01
C SER A 63 -1.86 0.19 16.09
N PHE A 64 -1.66 1.05 17.09
CA PHE A 64 -2.37 2.32 17.21
C PHE A 64 -1.73 3.44 16.38
N ARG A 65 -0.43 3.34 16.06
CA ARG A 65 0.22 4.21 15.07
C ARG A 65 -0.43 4.05 13.70
N ASP A 66 -0.82 2.83 13.34
CA ASP A 66 -1.61 2.53 12.13
C ASP A 66 -3.00 3.24 12.13
N LEU A 67 -3.54 3.59 13.31
CA LEU A 67 -4.79 4.38 13.46
C LEU A 67 -4.56 5.89 13.49
N LEU A 68 -3.35 6.34 13.84
CA LEU A 68 -2.99 7.76 13.98
C LEU A 68 -2.30 8.34 12.75
N ASP A 69 -1.83 7.50 11.82
CA ASP A 69 -1.41 7.93 10.47
C ASP A 69 -2.64 8.18 9.55
N ILE A 70 -3.87 7.97 10.04
CA ILE A 70 -5.13 8.41 9.42
C ILE A 70 -5.49 9.80 9.97
N ASP A 71 -4.80 10.85 9.55
CA ASP A 71 -5.40 12.19 9.33
C ASP A 71 -4.34 13.26 8.99
N THR A 72 -4.34 13.70 7.72
CA THR A 72 -4.37 15.14 7.37
C THR A 72 -4.94 15.32 5.96
N ALA A 73 -6.21 15.01 5.75
CA ALA A 73 -6.99 15.51 4.60
C ALA A 73 -8.50 15.27 4.80
N THR A 74 -9.09 15.83 5.85
CA THR A 74 -10.54 15.71 6.09
C THR A 74 -11.27 17.02 5.79
N GLN A 75 -11.99 17.06 4.66
CA GLN A 75 -13.27 17.77 4.63
C GLN A 75 -14.36 16.76 5.01
N ALA A 76 -14.95 16.98 6.18
CA ALA A 76 -15.91 16.06 6.77
C ALA A 76 -17.31 16.19 6.15
N PRO A 77 -18.08 15.09 5.98
CA PRO A 77 -19.51 15.15 5.69
C PRO A 77 -20.30 15.66 6.91
N SER A 78 -21.38 16.36 6.60
CA SER A 78 -22.26 17.12 7.48
C SER A 78 -23.31 16.23 8.16
N GLY A 79 -23.13 15.94 9.45
CA GLY A 79 -24.18 15.37 10.32
C GLY A 79 -23.82 14.05 11.04
N PRO A 80 -24.20 13.86 12.32
CA PRO A 80 -23.89 12.65 13.10
C PRO A 80 -24.73 11.42 12.72
N ALA A 81 -25.92 11.59 12.15
CA ALA A 81 -26.79 10.48 11.71
C ALA A 81 -26.29 9.82 10.42
N ASP A 82 -25.82 10.64 9.46
CA ASP A 82 -25.28 10.17 8.19
C ASP A 82 -23.96 9.41 8.38
N ARG A 83 -23.15 9.80 9.37
CA ARG A 83 -21.95 9.06 9.78
C ARG A 83 -22.27 7.66 10.32
N LEU A 84 -23.35 7.53 11.09
CA LEU A 84 -23.72 6.28 11.73
C LEU A 84 -24.33 5.28 10.72
N LEU A 85 -25.13 5.78 9.77
CA LEU A 85 -25.63 5.00 8.64
C LEU A 85 -24.48 4.56 7.72
N ALA A 86 -23.55 5.47 7.37
CA ALA A 86 -22.38 5.13 6.57
C ALA A 86 -21.52 4.04 7.22
N HIS A 87 -21.31 4.08 8.54
CA HIS A 87 -20.55 3.04 9.26
C HIS A 87 -21.28 1.69 9.34
N VAL A 88 -22.60 1.68 9.43
CA VAL A 88 -23.39 0.43 9.44
C VAL A 88 -23.41 -0.20 8.04
N GLU A 89 -23.57 0.60 6.99
CA GLU A 89 -23.51 0.13 5.60
C GLU A 89 -22.11 -0.36 5.20
N ASP A 90 -21.06 0.32 5.67
CA ASP A 90 -19.67 -0.09 5.48
C ASP A 90 -19.38 -1.47 6.12
N ALA A 91 -19.90 -1.68 7.34
CA ALA A 91 -19.80 -2.96 8.05
C ALA A 91 -20.58 -4.10 7.38
N LEU A 92 -21.71 -3.79 6.74
CA LEU A 92 -22.56 -4.78 6.06
C LEU A 92 -22.03 -5.18 4.68
N SER A 93 -21.33 -4.29 3.99
CA SER A 93 -20.84 -4.52 2.62
C SER A 93 -19.52 -5.31 2.55
N GLY A 94 -18.82 -5.46 3.68
CA GLY A 94 -17.50 -6.09 3.77
C GLY A 94 -16.41 -5.28 3.05
N PRO A 95 -15.11 -5.43 3.38
CA PRO A 95 -14.05 -4.70 2.68
C PRO A 95 -13.87 -5.22 1.25
N VAL A 96 -13.63 -4.30 0.29
CA VAL A 96 -13.16 -4.68 -1.05
C VAL A 96 -11.75 -5.30 -0.88
N PRO A 97 -11.46 -6.47 -1.47
CA PRO A 97 -10.16 -7.09 -1.32
C PRO A 97 -9.06 -6.22 -1.95
N THR A 98 -7.91 -6.17 -1.31
CA THR A 98 -6.70 -5.56 -1.86
C THR A 98 -6.09 -6.48 -2.91
N TRP A 99 -5.70 -5.91 -4.06
CA TRP A 99 -5.00 -6.62 -5.13
C TRP A 99 -3.53 -6.25 -5.16
N ASP A 100 -2.68 -7.26 -5.16
CA ASP A 100 -1.23 -7.13 -5.32
C ASP A 100 -0.81 -7.28 -6.79
N ASN A 101 0.50 -7.29 -7.04
CA ASN A 101 1.09 -7.43 -8.37
C ASN A 101 0.56 -8.67 -9.12
N GLU A 102 0.42 -9.80 -8.44
CA GLU A 102 -0.01 -11.05 -9.07
C GLU A 102 -1.45 -10.96 -9.55
N HIS A 103 -2.34 -10.38 -8.76
CA HIS A 103 -3.73 -10.15 -9.15
C HIS A 103 -3.81 -9.20 -10.37
N LEU A 104 -3.01 -8.14 -10.39
CA LEU A 104 -2.97 -7.20 -11.51
C LEU A 104 -2.47 -7.89 -12.80
N PHE A 105 -1.43 -8.71 -12.70
CA PHE A 105 -0.94 -9.54 -13.81
C PHE A 105 -2.04 -10.47 -14.33
N GLN A 106 -2.64 -11.28 -13.45
CA GLN A 106 -3.68 -12.24 -13.82
C GLN A 106 -4.87 -11.55 -14.49
N HIS A 107 -5.29 -10.38 -13.99
CA HIS A 107 -6.34 -9.59 -14.62
C HIS A 107 -5.94 -9.11 -16.02
N SER A 108 -4.71 -8.63 -16.20
CA SER A 108 -4.23 -8.21 -17.53
C SER A 108 -4.17 -9.37 -18.53
N CYS A 109 -3.88 -10.60 -18.08
CA CYS A 109 -3.98 -11.81 -18.91
C CYS A 109 -5.43 -12.11 -19.32
N LEU A 110 -6.41 -11.90 -18.43
CA LEU A 110 -7.83 -12.00 -18.79
C LEU A 110 -8.25 -10.95 -19.82
N MET A 111 -7.72 -9.72 -19.71
CA MET A 111 -7.99 -8.68 -20.70
C MET A 111 -7.42 -9.03 -22.07
N TYR A 112 -6.21 -9.60 -22.11
CA TYR A 112 -5.66 -10.14 -23.35
C TYR A 112 -6.57 -11.21 -23.95
N GLU A 113 -7.04 -12.19 -23.17
CA GLU A 113 -7.90 -13.25 -23.69
C GLU A 113 -9.28 -12.73 -24.17
N LYS A 114 -9.81 -11.70 -23.52
CA LYS A 114 -11.10 -11.11 -23.87
C LYS A 114 -11.02 -10.22 -25.12
N TYR A 115 -9.93 -9.47 -25.30
CA TYR A 115 -9.82 -8.42 -26.32
C TYR A 115 -8.74 -8.67 -27.39
N GLY A 116 -7.80 -9.58 -27.16
CA GLY A 116 -6.72 -9.97 -28.08
C GLY A 116 -5.60 -8.94 -28.27
N THR A 117 -5.84 -7.67 -27.99
CA THR A 117 -4.92 -6.57 -28.35
C THR A 117 -4.24 -5.92 -27.15
N VAL A 118 -4.29 -6.54 -25.97
CA VAL A 118 -3.75 -5.98 -24.72
C VAL A 118 -2.43 -6.67 -24.38
N LEU A 119 -1.34 -5.94 -24.21
CA LEU A 119 -0.11 -6.55 -23.65
C LEU A 119 -0.31 -6.79 -22.14
N PRO A 120 -0.22 -8.03 -21.63
CA PRO A 120 -0.28 -8.26 -20.19
C PRO A 120 0.85 -7.54 -19.43
N LEU A 121 0.59 -7.18 -18.17
CA LEU A 121 1.51 -6.42 -17.33
C LEU A 121 2.80 -7.19 -17.05
N ASN A 122 3.97 -6.53 -17.13
CA ASN A 122 5.22 -7.12 -16.66
C ASN A 122 5.49 -6.74 -15.20
N ILE A 123 5.06 -7.59 -14.26
CA ILE A 123 5.23 -7.34 -12.82
C ILE A 123 6.67 -7.50 -12.31
N PHE A 124 7.58 -8.04 -13.13
CA PHE A 124 8.99 -8.21 -12.76
C PHE A 124 9.82 -6.94 -12.99
N ALA A 125 9.24 -5.92 -13.62
CA ALA A 125 9.85 -4.60 -13.80
C ALA A 125 8.94 -3.53 -13.18
N PRO A 126 8.97 -3.33 -11.85
CA PRO A 126 8.10 -2.36 -11.19
C PRO A 126 8.28 -0.95 -11.76
N LEU A 127 7.17 -0.33 -12.18
CA LEU A 127 7.15 1.06 -12.57
C LEU A 127 6.85 1.95 -11.36
N THR A 128 7.55 3.07 -11.32
CA THR A 128 7.36 4.13 -10.33
C THR A 128 7.38 5.48 -11.05
N LYS A 129 7.10 6.56 -10.33
CA LYS A 129 7.25 7.93 -10.85
C LYS A 129 8.66 8.28 -11.34
N PHE A 130 9.69 7.52 -10.96
CA PHE A 130 11.08 7.82 -11.32
C PHE A 130 11.54 7.19 -12.64
N ASN A 131 10.89 6.10 -13.08
CA ASN A 131 11.31 5.34 -14.27
C ASN A 131 10.19 5.14 -15.29
N CYS A 132 8.98 5.64 -15.05
CA CYS A 132 7.82 5.33 -15.89
C CYS A 132 7.99 5.76 -17.36
N VAL A 133 8.51 6.97 -17.60
CA VAL A 133 8.70 7.50 -18.96
C VAL A 133 9.70 6.63 -19.74
N GLU A 134 10.88 6.38 -19.16
CA GLU A 134 11.91 5.57 -19.80
C GLU A 134 11.42 4.14 -20.08
N HIS A 135 10.76 3.50 -19.11
CA HIS A 135 10.28 2.13 -19.25
C HIS A 135 9.23 2.00 -20.35
N ILE A 136 8.26 2.92 -20.40
CA ILE A 136 7.21 2.93 -21.42
C ILE A 136 7.84 3.17 -22.81
N CYS A 137 8.72 4.16 -22.94
CA CYS A 137 9.42 4.42 -24.20
C CYS A 137 10.20 3.20 -24.70
N ASN A 138 10.94 2.51 -23.82
CA ASN A 138 11.69 1.31 -24.19
C ASN A 138 10.78 0.16 -24.64
N CYS A 139 9.62 -0.01 -24.02
CA CYS A 139 8.63 -1.01 -24.43
C CYS A 139 8.09 -0.73 -25.84
N LEU A 140 7.71 0.52 -26.13
CA LEU A 140 7.17 0.90 -27.43
C LEU A 140 8.23 0.94 -28.53
N LEU A 141 9.47 1.32 -28.20
CA LEU A 141 10.61 1.22 -29.12
C LEU A 141 10.90 -0.24 -29.49
N ALA A 142 10.85 -1.15 -28.52
CA ALA A 142 11.02 -2.57 -28.79
C ALA A 142 9.94 -3.12 -29.71
N LYS A 143 8.68 -2.73 -29.52
CA LYS A 143 7.60 -3.06 -30.44
C LYS A 143 7.88 -2.56 -31.86
N GLN A 144 8.27 -1.30 -31.99
CA GLN A 144 8.58 -0.71 -33.30
C GLN A 144 9.74 -1.43 -33.99
N ILE A 145 10.83 -1.73 -33.27
CA ILE A 145 11.96 -2.48 -33.80
C ILE A 145 11.52 -3.87 -34.24
N LEU A 146 10.70 -4.55 -33.43
CA LEU A 146 10.16 -5.87 -33.76
C LEU A 146 9.28 -5.86 -35.01
N GLU A 147 8.50 -4.80 -35.22
CA GLU A 147 7.68 -4.61 -36.43
C GLU A 147 8.52 -4.35 -37.68
N GLN A 148 9.64 -3.63 -37.55
CA GLN A 148 10.52 -3.28 -38.68
C GLN A 148 11.51 -4.40 -39.04
N CYS A 149 12.12 -5.01 -38.03
CA CYS A 149 13.24 -5.92 -38.18
C CYS A 149 12.87 -7.39 -37.97
N GLY A 150 11.71 -7.68 -37.35
CA GLY A 150 11.28 -9.05 -37.02
C GLY A 150 11.95 -9.65 -35.77
N GLU A 151 13.00 -9.02 -35.26
CA GLU A 151 13.76 -9.43 -34.06
C GLU A 151 13.95 -8.22 -33.13
N CYS A 152 14.06 -8.46 -31.82
CA CYS A 152 14.29 -7.41 -30.83
C CYS A 152 15.06 -7.97 -29.62
N ASP A 153 16.14 -7.29 -29.21
CA ASP A 153 16.97 -7.68 -28.05
C ASP A 153 16.35 -7.30 -26.69
N LEU A 154 15.05 -6.97 -26.63
CA LEU A 154 14.42 -6.59 -25.38
C LEU A 154 14.40 -7.80 -24.42
N PRO A 155 14.85 -7.64 -23.16
CA PRO A 155 14.73 -8.71 -22.17
C PRO A 155 13.26 -9.09 -21.99
N CYS A 156 12.95 -10.35 -22.27
CA CYS A 156 11.61 -10.88 -22.05
C CYS A 156 11.35 -11.07 -20.54
N PRO A 157 10.08 -11.01 -20.11
CA PRO A 157 9.71 -11.36 -18.74
C PRO A 157 10.21 -12.78 -18.39
N PRO A 158 10.71 -13.03 -17.17
CA PRO A 158 11.31 -14.31 -16.79
C PRO A 158 10.33 -15.50 -16.86
N THR A 159 9.01 -15.23 -16.82
CA THR A 159 7.96 -16.25 -16.93
C THR A 159 7.33 -16.35 -18.32
N CYS A 160 7.91 -15.70 -19.33
CA CYS A 160 7.47 -15.79 -20.73
C CYS A 160 8.64 -16.23 -21.61
N THR A 161 8.37 -17.11 -22.58
CA THR A 161 9.38 -17.38 -23.62
C THR A 161 9.56 -16.14 -24.50
N PRO A 162 10.77 -15.88 -25.02
CA PRO A 162 11.00 -14.77 -25.95
C PRO A 162 10.03 -14.81 -27.14
N GLU A 163 9.82 -15.98 -27.74
CA GLU A 163 8.96 -16.15 -28.91
C GLU A 163 7.51 -15.75 -28.62
N ASN A 164 6.97 -16.19 -27.47
CA ASN A 164 5.61 -15.82 -27.07
C ASN A 164 5.51 -14.33 -26.75
N TYR A 165 6.50 -13.78 -26.04
CA TYR A 165 6.50 -12.36 -25.69
C TYR A 165 6.56 -11.47 -26.93
N TYR A 166 7.38 -11.82 -27.92
CA TYR A 166 7.45 -11.10 -29.19
C TYR A 166 6.13 -11.19 -29.96
N GLN A 167 5.47 -12.35 -29.95
CA GLN A 167 4.15 -12.46 -30.57
C GLN A 167 3.12 -11.54 -29.90
N LEU A 168 3.02 -11.59 -28.57
CA LEU A 168 2.15 -10.71 -27.79
C LEU A 168 2.45 -9.23 -28.05
N LEU A 169 3.72 -8.84 -28.08
CA LEU A 169 4.16 -7.47 -28.32
C LEU A 169 3.81 -6.98 -29.74
N ARG A 170 3.92 -7.85 -30.73
CA ARG A 170 3.60 -7.53 -32.14
C ARG A 170 2.12 -7.22 -32.31
N GLU A 171 1.24 -7.92 -31.61
CA GLU A 171 -0.20 -7.77 -31.77
C GLU A 171 -0.83 -6.76 -30.82
N ALA A 172 -0.19 -6.50 -29.69
CA ALA A 172 -0.67 -5.54 -28.73
C ALA A 172 -0.85 -4.15 -29.36
N CYS A 173 -2.02 -3.56 -29.12
CA CYS A 173 -2.35 -2.19 -29.45
C CYS A 173 -2.58 -1.34 -28.20
N VAL A 174 -2.94 -1.97 -27.09
CA VAL A 174 -3.18 -1.33 -25.80
C VAL A 174 -2.16 -1.85 -24.78
N PHE A 175 -1.44 -0.92 -24.17
CA PHE A 175 -0.37 -1.20 -23.21
C PHE A 175 -0.76 -0.62 -21.84
N PRO A 176 -1.33 -1.43 -20.95
CA PRO A 176 -1.52 -1.03 -19.57
C PRO A 176 -0.17 -1.06 -18.84
N PHE A 177 0.10 -0.01 -18.05
CA PHE A 177 1.22 0.08 -17.14
C PHE A 177 0.71 0.48 -15.76
N ILE A 178 1.11 -0.25 -14.73
CA ILE A 178 0.74 0.06 -13.35
C ILE A 178 1.93 0.73 -12.66
N LEU A 179 1.71 1.92 -12.14
CA LEU A 179 2.68 2.70 -11.38
C LEU A 179 2.45 2.48 -9.88
N TRP A 180 3.47 1.99 -9.19
CA TRP A 180 3.49 1.92 -7.72
C TRP A 180 4.05 3.21 -7.14
N HIS A 181 3.41 3.71 -6.08
CA HIS A 181 3.85 4.91 -5.39
C HIS A 181 3.71 4.79 -3.87
N ASP A 182 4.70 5.31 -3.15
CA ASP A 182 4.62 5.63 -1.74
C ASP A 182 5.14 7.07 -1.52
N PRO A 183 4.37 7.96 -0.88
CA PRO A 183 4.72 9.37 -0.75
C PRO A 183 5.98 9.63 0.10
N HIS A 184 6.39 8.67 0.93
CA HIS A 184 7.58 8.79 1.79
C HIS A 184 8.88 8.31 1.11
N ALA A 185 8.80 7.83 -0.14
CA ALA A 185 9.96 7.43 -0.93
C ALA A 185 10.31 8.51 -1.96
N HIS A 186 11.48 9.13 -1.79
CA HIS A 186 11.94 10.23 -2.64
C HIS A 186 13.00 9.83 -3.68
N THR A 187 13.36 8.54 -3.74
CA THR A 187 14.27 7.99 -4.76
C THR A 187 13.75 6.64 -5.26
N GLN A 188 14.21 6.19 -6.43
CA GLN A 188 13.86 4.87 -6.98
C GLN A 188 14.24 3.74 -6.03
N GLU A 189 15.44 3.77 -5.45
CA GLU A 189 15.91 2.75 -4.50
C GLU A 189 15.02 2.69 -3.25
N ALA A 190 14.67 3.85 -2.68
CA ALA A 190 13.77 3.92 -1.53
C ALA A 190 12.37 3.41 -1.88
N MET A 191 11.87 3.73 -3.07
CA MET A 191 10.56 3.28 -3.56
C MET A 191 10.52 1.75 -3.66
N LEU A 192 11.51 1.14 -4.31
CA LEU A 192 11.61 -0.31 -4.43
C LEU A 192 11.80 -1.00 -3.06
N ALA A 193 12.58 -0.40 -2.15
CA ALA A 193 12.75 -0.93 -0.80
C ALA A 193 11.43 -0.93 0.00
N LYS A 194 10.60 0.12 -0.13
CA LYS A 194 9.28 0.15 0.50
C LYS A 194 8.31 -0.83 -0.16
N MET A 195 8.34 -0.99 -1.47
CA MET A 195 7.53 -2.01 -2.17
C MET A 195 7.86 -3.40 -1.62
N GLU A 196 9.15 -3.75 -1.53
CA GLU A 196 9.60 -5.04 -0.99
C GLU A 196 9.20 -5.23 0.48
N GLN A 197 9.29 -4.18 1.29
CA GLN A 197 8.83 -4.22 2.68
C GLN A 197 7.31 -4.51 2.77
N ASN A 198 6.51 -3.88 1.92
CA ASN A 198 5.06 -4.06 1.88
C ASN A 198 4.70 -5.48 1.44
N ILE A 199 5.35 -6.00 0.39
CA ILE A 199 5.20 -7.37 -0.08
C ILE A 199 5.55 -8.37 1.03
N ARG A 200 6.71 -8.23 1.68
CA ARG A 200 7.15 -9.15 2.75
C ARG A 200 6.26 -9.13 3.99
N SER A 201 5.73 -7.96 4.33
CA SER A 201 4.89 -7.80 5.52
C SER A 201 3.42 -8.13 5.27
N GLY A 202 3.00 -8.25 4.00
CA GLY A 202 1.61 -8.36 3.60
C GLY A 202 0.78 -7.11 3.93
N ARG A 203 1.43 -5.96 4.14
CA ARG A 203 0.78 -4.69 4.50
C ARG A 203 0.83 -3.72 3.33
N VAL A 204 -0.28 -3.01 3.10
CA VAL A 204 -0.35 -1.97 2.06
C VAL A 204 0.34 -0.68 2.50
N GLY A 205 0.27 -0.33 3.78
CA GLY A 205 0.79 0.95 4.28
C GLY A 205 0.18 2.14 3.53
N ASN A 206 1.01 3.13 3.21
CA ASN A 206 0.63 4.31 2.44
C ASN A 206 0.88 4.15 0.93
N SER A 207 0.95 2.90 0.44
CA SER A 207 1.22 2.65 -0.97
C SER A 207 -0.03 2.72 -1.83
N HIS A 208 0.16 3.02 -3.10
CA HIS A 208 -0.91 3.24 -4.05
C HIS A 208 -0.55 2.77 -5.46
N TRP A 209 -1.58 2.39 -6.20
CA TRP A 209 -1.51 2.02 -7.62
C TRP A 209 -2.21 3.08 -8.47
N ALA A 210 -1.51 3.54 -9.51
CA ALA A 210 -2.09 4.32 -10.59
C ALA A 210 -1.90 3.59 -11.93
N LEU A 211 -2.74 3.89 -12.92
CA LEU A 211 -2.74 3.25 -14.23
C LEU A 211 -2.34 4.25 -15.31
N ILE A 212 -1.46 3.84 -16.21
CA ILE A 212 -1.18 4.51 -17.48
C ILE A 212 -1.56 3.54 -18.60
N ILE A 213 -2.42 3.97 -19.53
CA ILE A 213 -2.76 3.22 -20.74
C ILE A 213 -2.13 3.94 -21.92
N VAL A 214 -1.28 3.25 -22.67
CA VAL A 214 -0.85 3.71 -23.99
C VAL A 214 -1.64 2.94 -25.04
N ASP A 215 -2.47 3.64 -25.81
CA ASP A 215 -3.21 3.09 -26.95
C ASP A 215 -2.57 3.60 -28.24
N ILE A 216 -1.91 2.70 -28.97
CA ILE A 216 -1.20 3.07 -30.20
C ILE A 216 -2.17 3.27 -31.37
N CYS A 217 -3.32 2.58 -31.39
CA CYS A 217 -4.30 2.71 -32.45
C CYS A 217 -4.99 4.07 -32.40
N ARG A 218 -5.28 4.55 -31.19
CA ARG A 218 -5.85 5.89 -30.94
C ARG A 218 -4.79 6.97 -30.79
N ARG A 219 -3.50 6.58 -30.74
CA ARG A 219 -2.37 7.47 -30.40
C ARG A 219 -2.67 8.29 -29.14
N CYS A 220 -3.07 7.63 -28.06
CA CYS A 220 -3.51 8.27 -26.83
C CYS A 220 -2.80 7.70 -25.60
N VAL A 221 -2.44 8.56 -24.66
CA VAL A 221 -1.93 8.20 -23.33
C VAL A 221 -2.96 8.63 -22.28
N THR A 222 -3.54 7.66 -21.59
CA THR A 222 -4.54 7.91 -20.53
C THR A 222 -3.94 7.62 -19.15
N TYR A 223 -4.05 8.54 -18.21
CA TYR A 223 -3.67 8.35 -16.81
C TYR A 223 -4.90 8.24 -15.91
N PHE A 224 -4.90 7.29 -14.99
CA PHE A 224 -5.97 7.12 -14.01
C PHE A 224 -5.39 6.97 -12.60
N ASP A 225 -5.86 7.83 -11.70
CA ASP A 225 -5.61 7.76 -10.26
C ASP A 225 -6.95 7.70 -9.53
N SER A 226 -7.22 6.60 -8.83
CA SER A 226 -8.48 6.41 -8.10
C SER A 226 -8.66 7.41 -6.94
N LEU A 227 -7.58 8.00 -6.46
CA LEU A 227 -7.53 9.06 -5.46
C LEU A 227 -7.33 10.46 -6.07
N TYR A 228 -7.45 10.59 -7.39
CA TYR A 228 -7.34 11.83 -8.19
C TYR A 228 -5.94 12.47 -8.26
N ASP A 229 -5.30 12.76 -7.13
CA ASP A 229 -4.04 13.51 -7.09
C ASP A 229 -2.99 12.93 -6.11
N PHE A 230 -3.00 11.61 -5.91
CA PHE A 230 -2.14 10.96 -4.92
C PHE A 230 -0.67 10.87 -5.36
N VAL A 231 -0.41 10.54 -6.63
CA VAL A 231 0.98 10.45 -7.13
C VAL A 231 1.52 11.83 -7.48
N TRP A 232 0.71 12.61 -8.20
CA TRP A 232 1.05 13.94 -8.71
C TRP A 232 -0.20 14.83 -8.69
N HIS A 233 0.00 16.13 -8.49
CA HIS A 233 -1.08 17.10 -8.72
C HIS A 233 -1.46 17.15 -10.21
N PRO A 234 -2.71 17.51 -10.57
CA PRO A 234 -3.19 17.46 -11.95
C PRO A 234 -2.31 18.19 -12.97
N GLU A 235 -1.75 19.36 -12.61
CA GLU A 235 -0.82 20.11 -13.48
C GLU A 235 0.49 19.33 -13.75
N GLN A 236 1.02 18.65 -12.73
CA GLN A 236 2.21 17.82 -12.86
C GLN A 236 1.91 16.56 -13.68
N THR A 237 0.77 15.92 -13.44
CA THR A 237 0.28 14.79 -14.24
C THR A 237 0.22 15.17 -15.72
N GLN A 238 -0.38 16.31 -16.05
CA GLN A 238 -0.47 16.77 -17.43
C GLN A 238 0.92 17.03 -18.05
N ALA A 239 1.85 17.61 -17.30
CA ALA A 239 3.22 17.83 -17.77
C ALA A 239 3.94 16.51 -18.07
N GLN A 240 3.85 15.52 -17.17
CA GLN A 240 4.44 14.19 -17.35
C GLN A 240 3.82 13.45 -18.54
N LEU A 241 2.49 13.55 -18.71
CA LEU A 241 1.80 12.97 -19.87
C LEU A 241 2.23 13.62 -21.18
N ASN A 242 2.39 14.94 -21.22
CA ASN A 242 2.81 15.65 -22.42
C ASN A 242 4.25 15.31 -22.82
N GLU A 243 5.14 15.14 -21.84
CA GLU A 243 6.51 14.67 -22.06
C GLU A 243 6.51 13.26 -22.68
N LEU A 244 5.79 12.32 -22.05
CA LEU A 244 5.66 10.97 -22.55
C LEU A 244 5.03 10.92 -23.95
N ALA A 245 3.94 11.65 -24.18
CA ALA A 245 3.25 11.71 -25.46
C ALA A 245 4.13 12.27 -26.59
N SER A 246 4.98 13.25 -26.29
CA SER A 246 5.95 13.80 -27.24
C SER A 246 7.05 12.78 -27.57
N ALA A 247 7.56 12.07 -26.56
CA ALA A 247 8.53 11.00 -26.77
C ALA A 247 7.94 9.86 -27.63
N LEU A 248 6.72 9.43 -27.31
CA LEU A 248 6.00 8.39 -28.06
C LEU A 248 5.67 8.81 -29.49
N GLY A 249 5.39 10.09 -29.76
CA GLY A 249 5.19 10.59 -31.11
C GLY A 249 6.43 10.47 -32.01
N ASN A 250 7.63 10.56 -31.41
CA ASN A 250 8.89 10.34 -32.12
C ASN A 250 9.24 8.86 -32.28
N ILE A 251 8.92 8.04 -31.28
CA ILE A 251 9.12 6.59 -31.34
C ILE A 251 8.16 5.98 -32.35
N TYR A 252 6.86 6.20 -32.21
CA TYR A 252 5.84 5.62 -33.06
C TYR A 252 5.15 6.72 -33.90
N PRO A 253 5.72 7.17 -35.03
CA PRO A 253 5.18 8.27 -35.83
C PRO A 253 3.90 7.89 -36.58
N GLU A 254 3.09 8.89 -36.92
CA GLU A 254 1.92 8.73 -37.80
C GLU A 254 2.32 9.02 -39.24
N GLY A 255 2.70 7.98 -39.97
CA GLY A 255 3.31 8.15 -41.31
C GLY A 255 4.67 8.86 -41.20
N GLU A 256 4.82 9.99 -41.88
CA GLU A 256 6.04 10.83 -41.82
C GLU A 256 5.97 11.92 -40.73
N SER A 257 4.89 11.95 -39.95
CA SER A 257 4.65 13.00 -38.95
C SER A 257 4.97 12.52 -37.53
N ASN A 258 5.84 13.25 -36.84
CA ASN A 258 6.19 13.01 -35.43
C ASN A 258 5.21 13.74 -34.49
N THR A 259 3.91 13.69 -34.78
CA THR A 259 2.89 14.30 -33.94
C THR A 259 2.84 13.61 -32.57
N PRO A 260 2.87 14.36 -31.46
CA PRO A 260 2.67 13.79 -30.13
C PRO A 260 1.36 13.01 -30.03
N PHE A 261 1.35 12.02 -29.15
CA PHE A 261 0.10 11.33 -28.79
C PHE A 261 -0.86 12.31 -28.09
N GLN A 262 -2.16 12.05 -28.16
CA GLN A 262 -3.14 12.73 -27.32
C GLN A 262 -2.94 12.32 -25.86
N THR A 263 -3.28 13.20 -24.93
CA THR A 263 -3.20 12.92 -23.49
C THR A 263 -4.59 13.05 -22.86
N CYS A 264 -4.90 12.16 -21.93
CA CYS A 264 -6.18 12.14 -21.22
C CYS A 264 -5.96 11.84 -19.73
N ILE A 265 -6.60 12.63 -18.87
CA ILE A 265 -6.69 12.36 -17.43
C ILE A 265 -8.03 11.66 -17.21
N GLY A 266 -8.00 10.35 -17.01
CA GLY A 266 -9.17 9.49 -16.90
C GLY A 266 -9.95 9.64 -15.59
N SER A 267 -9.31 10.16 -14.53
CA SER A 267 -9.96 10.47 -13.25
C SER A 267 -10.12 11.98 -13.10
N THR A 268 -11.35 12.47 -13.24
CA THR A 268 -11.74 13.87 -13.02
C THR A 268 -12.14 14.16 -11.56
N PHE A 269 -12.36 13.11 -10.77
CA PHE A 269 -12.70 13.18 -9.36
C PHE A 269 -12.21 11.91 -8.62
N GLN A 270 -12.20 11.97 -7.29
CA GLN A 270 -11.85 10.83 -6.43
C GLN A 270 -12.94 9.75 -6.44
N VAL A 271 -12.62 8.58 -6.99
CA VAL A 271 -13.52 7.41 -7.02
C VAL A 271 -13.32 6.49 -5.82
N GLN A 272 -12.12 6.41 -5.27
CA GLN A 272 -11.85 5.60 -4.08
C GLN A 272 -12.08 6.43 -2.80
N PRO A 273 -12.93 6.00 -1.86
CA PRO A 273 -13.03 6.63 -0.55
C PRO A 273 -11.69 6.64 0.20
N LEU A 274 -11.42 7.70 0.98
CA LEU A 274 -10.20 7.79 1.79
C LEU A 274 -10.15 6.64 2.81
N GLY A 275 -8.99 5.99 2.92
CA GLY A 275 -8.76 4.88 3.85
C GLY A 275 -9.15 3.49 3.30
N GLU A 276 -9.82 3.40 2.15
CA GLU A 276 -9.99 2.12 1.46
C GLU A 276 -8.68 1.68 0.79
N LEU A 277 -8.47 0.36 0.68
CA LEU A 277 -7.27 -0.25 0.07
C LEU A 277 -7.64 -0.97 -1.24
N SER A 278 -8.33 -0.27 -2.14
CA SER A 278 -8.98 -0.79 -3.35
C SER A 278 -8.39 -0.28 -4.68
N CYS A 279 -7.27 0.45 -4.65
CA CYS A 279 -6.70 1.14 -5.83
C CYS A 279 -6.33 0.20 -6.98
N GLY A 280 -5.81 -0.99 -6.67
CA GLY A 280 -5.52 -2.01 -7.68
C GLY A 280 -6.78 -2.50 -8.41
N VAL A 281 -7.88 -2.71 -7.67
CA VAL A 281 -9.18 -3.10 -8.23
C VAL A 281 -9.74 -1.99 -9.12
N TRP A 282 -9.65 -0.74 -8.67
CA TRP A 282 -10.07 0.42 -9.46
C TRP A 282 -9.31 0.53 -10.77
N CYS A 283 -7.99 0.32 -10.76
CA CYS A 283 -7.19 0.31 -11.99
C CYS A 283 -7.68 -0.76 -12.97
N CYS A 284 -7.94 -1.98 -12.48
CA CYS A 284 -8.44 -3.06 -13.30
C CYS A 284 -9.85 -2.81 -13.85
N GLN A 285 -10.76 -2.27 -13.03
CA GLN A 285 -12.10 -1.91 -13.46
C GLN A 285 -12.09 -0.79 -14.51
N PHE A 286 -11.24 0.23 -14.32
CA PHE A 286 -11.05 1.30 -15.28
C PHE A 286 -10.50 0.78 -16.61
N LEU A 287 -9.50 -0.11 -16.56
CA LEU A 287 -8.96 -0.76 -17.75
C LEU A 287 -10.04 -1.55 -18.51
N GLU A 288 -10.89 -2.31 -17.81
CA GLU A 288 -11.97 -3.05 -18.48
C GLU A 288 -12.97 -2.11 -19.15
N TRP A 289 -13.39 -1.03 -18.49
CA TRP A 289 -14.27 -0.02 -19.12
C TRP A 289 -13.63 0.67 -20.32
N TYR A 290 -12.32 0.97 -20.24
CA TYR A 290 -11.57 1.53 -21.36
C TYR A 290 -11.58 0.57 -22.56
N LEU A 291 -11.34 -0.71 -22.32
CA LEU A 291 -11.32 -1.72 -23.39
C LEU A 291 -12.71 -2.00 -23.97
N GLU A 292 -13.79 -1.85 -23.19
CA GLU A 292 -15.17 -1.94 -23.69
C GLU A 292 -15.54 -0.75 -24.58
N ASN A 293 -15.20 0.47 -24.13
CA ASN A 293 -15.44 1.70 -24.86
C ASN A 293 -14.43 2.75 -24.39
N PRO A 294 -13.44 3.11 -25.20
CA PRO A 294 -12.36 3.98 -24.75
C PRO A 294 -12.75 5.47 -24.73
N ASP A 295 -14.01 5.80 -25.09
CA ASP A 295 -14.64 7.12 -24.96
C ASP A 295 -15.66 7.20 -23.80
N PHE A 296 -15.64 6.24 -22.87
CA PHE A 296 -16.57 6.24 -21.73
C PHE A 296 -16.34 7.44 -20.79
N SER A 297 -17.41 7.90 -20.14
CA SER A 297 -17.33 8.83 -19.01
C SER A 297 -17.28 8.06 -17.69
N LEU A 298 -16.32 8.43 -16.83
CA LEU A 298 -16.18 7.83 -15.52
C LEU A 298 -17.35 8.20 -14.60
N GLU A 299 -17.86 9.42 -14.72
CA GLU A 299 -19.03 9.94 -14.00
C GLU A 299 -20.29 9.09 -14.28
N ASP A 300 -20.46 8.62 -15.51
CA ASP A 300 -21.59 7.78 -15.90
C ASP A 300 -21.47 6.34 -15.39
N LYS A 301 -20.24 5.84 -15.21
CA LYS A 301 -19.98 4.46 -14.76
C LYS A 301 -20.01 4.34 -13.24
N VAL A 302 -19.57 5.36 -12.52
CA VAL A 302 -19.33 5.31 -11.08
C VAL A 302 -20.54 5.82 -10.30
N PRO A 303 -21.16 4.99 -9.43
CA PRO A 303 -22.24 5.45 -8.58
C PRO A 303 -21.83 6.61 -7.66
N VAL A 304 -22.76 7.55 -7.48
CA VAL A 304 -22.60 8.68 -6.55
C VAL A 304 -22.53 8.19 -5.10
N SER A 305 -23.35 7.21 -4.75
CA SER A 305 -23.35 6.57 -3.43
C SER A 305 -22.09 5.74 -3.22
N VAL A 306 -21.42 5.97 -2.08
CA VAL A 306 -20.24 5.18 -1.67
C VAL A 306 -20.59 3.70 -1.51
N CYS A 307 -21.76 3.39 -0.94
CA CYS A 307 -22.22 2.02 -0.74
C CYS A 307 -22.44 1.28 -2.07
N ASP A 308 -23.07 1.95 -3.05
CA ASP A 308 -23.29 1.36 -4.38
C ASP A 308 -21.98 1.17 -5.14
N ARG A 309 -21.06 2.14 -5.01
CA ARG A 309 -19.72 2.08 -5.60
C ARG A 309 -18.91 0.91 -5.05
N LYS A 310 -18.94 0.72 -3.73
CA LYS A 310 -18.32 -0.41 -3.05
C LYS A 310 -18.93 -1.74 -3.50
N SER A 311 -20.26 -1.82 -3.55
CA SER A 311 -21.00 -3.00 -4.02
C SER A 311 -20.70 -3.34 -5.48
N MET A 312 -20.49 -2.34 -6.34
CA MET A 312 -20.05 -2.52 -7.72
C MET A 312 -18.65 -3.14 -7.78
N LEU A 313 -17.67 -2.58 -7.07
CA LEU A 313 -16.31 -3.11 -7.04
C LEU A 313 -16.23 -4.53 -6.44
N THR A 314 -16.99 -4.82 -5.39
CA THR A 314 -17.03 -6.16 -4.79
C THR A 314 -17.57 -7.19 -5.79
N ARG A 315 -18.60 -6.85 -6.57
CA ARG A 315 -19.12 -7.72 -7.63
C ARG A 315 -18.09 -7.94 -8.73
N PHE A 316 -17.39 -6.88 -9.15
CA PHE A 316 -16.30 -6.97 -10.11
C PHE A 316 -15.18 -7.90 -9.59
N CYS A 317 -14.74 -7.72 -8.33
CA CYS A 317 -13.73 -8.59 -7.73
C CYS A 317 -14.12 -10.06 -7.76
N ALA A 318 -15.35 -10.38 -7.33
CA ALA A 318 -15.84 -11.75 -7.27
C ALA A 318 -15.90 -12.40 -8.67
N ALA A 319 -16.35 -11.64 -9.69
CA ALA A 319 -16.40 -12.12 -11.07
C ALA A 319 -14.99 -12.36 -11.64
N SER A 320 -14.06 -11.44 -11.38
CA SER A 320 -12.68 -11.51 -11.88
C SER A 320 -11.89 -12.63 -11.20
N GLN A 321 -11.99 -12.80 -9.87
CA GLN A 321 -11.23 -13.80 -9.12
C GLN A 321 -11.47 -15.23 -9.60
N ALA A 322 -12.72 -15.59 -9.91
CA ALA A 322 -13.03 -16.92 -10.45
C ALA A 322 -12.27 -17.17 -11.76
N SER A 323 -12.20 -16.17 -12.63
CA SER A 323 -11.56 -16.25 -13.94
C SER A 323 -10.03 -16.17 -13.86
N MET A 324 -9.50 -15.37 -12.92
CA MET A 324 -8.04 -15.17 -12.73
C MET A 324 -7.32 -16.43 -12.25
N SER A 325 -8.04 -17.35 -11.60
CA SER A 325 -7.48 -18.58 -11.03
C SER A 325 -6.66 -19.43 -12.01
N LYS A 326 -6.96 -19.40 -13.31
CA LYS A 326 -6.19 -20.13 -14.34
C LYS A 326 -4.79 -19.56 -14.59
N TYR A 327 -4.55 -18.30 -14.26
CA TYR A 327 -3.26 -17.63 -14.38
C TYR A 327 -2.49 -17.59 -13.04
N SER A 328 -2.91 -18.37 -12.04
CA SER A 328 -2.29 -18.40 -10.71
C SER A 328 -0.82 -18.83 -10.72
N ALA A 329 -0.39 -19.54 -11.76
CA ALA A 329 1.01 -19.94 -11.95
C ALA A 329 1.90 -18.84 -12.55
N LEU A 330 1.37 -17.63 -12.74
CA LEU A 330 2.07 -16.48 -13.35
C LEU A 330 2.59 -16.74 -14.77
N ASN A 331 1.93 -17.67 -15.47
CA ASN A 331 2.18 -17.96 -16.87
C ASN A 331 1.50 -16.92 -17.74
N TRP A 332 2.22 -16.45 -18.76
CA TRP A 332 1.67 -15.55 -19.77
C TRP A 332 0.67 -16.30 -20.65
N PRO A 333 -0.36 -15.63 -21.17
CA PRO A 333 -1.25 -16.23 -22.14
C PRO A 333 -0.46 -16.61 -23.40
N SER A 334 -0.81 -17.75 -23.98
CA SER A 334 -0.29 -18.17 -25.28
C SER A 334 -1.12 -17.55 -26.38
N HIS A 335 -0.45 -17.13 -27.46
CA HIS A 335 -1.11 -16.87 -28.73
C HIS A 335 -1.44 -18.19 -29.46
#